data_AF-A0A6A5SCB7-F1
#
_entry.id   AF-A0A6A5SCB7-F1
#
_cell.length_a   1.000
_cell.length_b   1.000
_cell.length_c   1.000
_cell.angle_alpha   90.00
_cell.angle_beta   90.00
_cell.angle_gamma   90.00
#
_symmetry.space_group_name_H-M   'P 1'
#
loop_
_entity.id
_entity.type
_entity.pdbx_description
1 polymer ?
#
loop_
_entity_poly.entity_id
_entity_poly.type
_entity_poly.pdbx_seq_one_letter_code
_entity_poly.pdbx_strand_id
1 'polypeptide(L)'
;MGVTEDALAAIESLDEREQFTYQATADIYGMSRTTLSRRHWQVQGSREGQAINLQLLSPHQEEEFVKYIIELTERGLPPTREMIQNFAREVVKKEVGNGWVTRFVERNKD
;
A
#
# COMPACT_ATOMS: atom_id res chain seq x y z
N MET A 1 -7.73 -11.64 -17.98
CA MET A 1 -7.51 -10.23 -17.61
C MET A 1 -8.83 -9.66 -17.15
N GLY A 2 -8.84 -8.67 -16.24
CA GLY A 2 -10.09 -8.07 -15.79
C GLY A 2 -10.64 -7.11 -16.85
N VAL A 3 -11.97 -6.92 -16.83
CA VAL A 3 -12.70 -6.02 -17.75
C VAL A 3 -12.12 -4.59 -17.75
N THR A 4 -11.49 -4.21 -16.65
CA THR A 4 -10.86 -2.92 -16.46
C THR A 4 -9.51 -2.76 -17.16
N GLU A 5 -8.72 -3.84 -17.22
CA GLU A 5 -7.43 -3.85 -17.92
C GLU A 5 -7.67 -3.83 -19.43
N ASP A 6 -8.68 -4.55 -19.91
CA ASP A 6 -9.06 -4.58 -21.33
C ASP A 6 -9.57 -3.21 -21.81
N ALA A 7 -10.34 -2.50 -20.97
CA ALA A 7 -10.82 -1.15 -21.28
C ALA A 7 -9.70 -0.09 -21.31
N LEU A 8 -8.64 -0.27 -20.51
CA LEU A 8 -7.46 0.61 -20.52
C LEU A 8 -6.61 0.38 -21.77
N ALA A 9 -6.37 -0.89 -22.13
CA ALA A 9 -5.66 -1.25 -23.35
C ALA A 9 -6.36 -0.70 -24.61
N ALA A 10 -7.70 -0.69 -24.61
CA ALA A 10 -8.48 -0.10 -25.69
C ALA A 10 -8.30 1.42 -25.81
N ILE A 11 -8.06 2.12 -24.69
CA ILE A 11 -7.78 3.57 -24.70
C ILE A 11 -6.34 3.85 -25.14
N GLU A 12 -5.38 3.08 -24.63
CA GLU A 12 -3.95 3.23 -24.94
C GLU A 12 -3.61 2.85 -26.39
N SER A 13 -4.43 2.01 -27.03
CA SER A 13 -4.27 1.62 -28.44
C SER A 13 -4.84 2.64 -29.43
N LEU A 14 -5.53 3.69 -28.98
CA LEU A 14 -6.06 4.73 -29.87
C LEU A 14 -4.92 5.65 -30.31
N ASP A 15 -4.88 5.96 -31.60
CA ASP A 15 -3.92 6.93 -32.14
C ASP A 15 -4.22 8.32 -31.59
N GLU A 16 -3.21 9.18 -31.38
CA GLU A 16 -3.36 10.53 -30.79
C GLU A 16 -4.33 11.43 -31.59
N ARG A 17 -4.63 11.03 -32.82
CA ARG A 17 -5.54 11.72 -33.76
C ARG A 17 -6.98 11.25 -33.64
N GLU A 18 -7.24 10.15 -32.95
CA GLU A 18 -8.56 9.57 -32.79
C GLU A 18 -9.26 10.18 -31.57
N GLN A 19 -10.26 11.01 -31.82
CA GLN A 19 -11.07 11.60 -30.76
C GLN A 19 -11.93 10.51 -30.12
N PHE A 20 -11.59 10.12 -28.88
CA PHE A 20 -12.40 9.17 -28.12
C PHE A 20 -13.11 9.85 -26.95
N THR A 21 -14.24 9.25 -26.56
CA THR A 21 -14.99 9.69 -25.38
C THR A 21 -14.99 8.56 -24.36
N TYR A 22 -14.59 8.85 -23.12
CA TYR A 22 -14.61 7.87 -22.03
C TYR A 22 -15.97 7.19 -21.83
N GLN A 23 -17.07 7.88 -22.16
CA GLN A 23 -18.43 7.35 -22.09
C GLN A 23 -18.62 6.17 -23.06
N ALA A 24 -18.20 6.32 -24.31
CA ALA A 24 -18.36 5.28 -25.33
C ALA A 24 -17.57 4.01 -24.97
N THR A 25 -16.33 4.16 -24.53
CA THR A 25 -15.53 3.02 -24.04
C THR A 25 -16.16 2.42 -22.79
N ALA A 26 -16.61 3.24 -21.84
CA ALA A 26 -17.24 2.75 -20.62
C ALA A 26 -18.52 1.94 -20.89
N ASP A 27 -19.32 2.36 -21.87
CA ASP A 27 -20.55 1.66 -22.27
C ASP A 27 -20.26 0.31 -22.95
N ILE A 28 -19.20 0.22 -23.77
CA ILE A 28 -18.74 -1.05 -24.40
C ILE A 28 -18.35 -2.09 -23.34
N TYR A 29 -17.64 -1.65 -22.30
CA TYR A 29 -17.12 -2.52 -21.24
C TYR A 29 -18.05 -2.62 -20.01
N GLY A 30 -19.24 -2.01 -20.06
CA GLY A 30 -20.23 -2.06 -18.97
C GLY A 30 -19.72 -1.48 -17.64
N MET A 31 -18.86 -0.46 -17.69
CA MET A 31 -18.24 0.15 -16.51
C MET A 31 -18.65 1.61 -16.32
N SER A 32 -18.47 2.17 -15.13
CA SER A 32 -18.71 3.60 -14.93
C SER A 32 -17.62 4.42 -15.61
N ARG A 33 -18.01 5.46 -16.36
CA ARG A 33 -17.11 6.48 -16.92
C ARG A 33 -16.12 7.04 -15.88
N THR A 34 -16.59 7.25 -14.65
CA THR A 34 -15.77 7.81 -13.57
C THR A 34 -14.68 6.84 -13.11
N THR A 35 -14.98 5.54 -13.07
CA THR A 35 -14.02 4.48 -12.77
C THR A 35 -12.97 4.37 -13.87
N LEU A 36 -13.38 4.37 -15.14
CA LEU A 36 -12.46 4.28 -16.28
C LEU A 36 -11.50 5.48 -16.32
N SER A 37 -12.03 6.69 -16.18
CA SER A 37 -11.23 7.91 -16.14
C SER A 37 -10.26 7.93 -14.95
N ARG A 38 -10.70 7.61 -13.72
CA ARG A 38 -9.79 7.56 -12.55
C ARG A 38 -8.67 6.57 -12.71
N ARG A 39 -8.92 5.45 -13.38
CA ARG A 39 -7.92 4.39 -13.61
C ARG A 39 -6.94 4.75 -14.71
N HIS A 40 -7.41 5.33 -15.81
CA HIS A 40 -6.57 5.82 -16.93
C HIS A 40 -5.61 6.93 -16.48
N TRP A 41 -6.10 7.88 -15.67
CA TRP A 41 -5.27 8.95 -15.12
C TRP A 41 -4.37 8.50 -13.95
N GLN A 42 -4.34 7.19 -13.64
CA GLN A 42 -3.63 6.60 -12.51
C GLN A 42 -3.87 7.31 -11.16
N VAL A 43 -5.02 7.97 -11.00
CA VAL A 43 -5.40 8.71 -9.79
C VAL A 43 -5.60 7.74 -8.62
N GLN A 44 -5.91 6.48 -8.92
CA GLN A 44 -5.99 5.43 -7.93
C GLN A 44 -4.59 4.81 -7.74
N GLY A 45 -3.90 5.22 -6.68
CA GLY A 45 -2.60 4.65 -6.32
C GLY A 45 -2.68 3.12 -6.15
N SER A 46 -1.55 2.43 -6.35
CA SER A 46 -1.48 0.97 -6.19
C SER A 46 -2.00 0.54 -4.82
N ARG A 47 -2.58 -0.67 -4.74
CA ARG A 47 -3.05 -1.23 -3.45
C ARG A 47 -1.91 -1.29 -2.43
N GLU A 48 -0.70 -1.55 -2.91
CA GLU A 48 0.53 -1.54 -2.12
C GLU A 48 0.86 -0.14 -1.59
N GLY A 49 0.81 0.89 -2.43
CA GLY A 49 1.04 2.27 -2.01
C GLY A 49 0.01 2.76 -1.00
N GLN A 50 -1.25 2.35 -1.15
CA GLN A 50 -2.29 2.62 -0.15
C GLN A 50 -2.03 1.87 1.15
N ALA A 51 -1.60 0.60 1.10
CA ALA A 51 -1.24 -0.17 2.28
C ALA A 51 -0.08 0.47 3.04
N ILE A 52 0.97 0.92 2.33
CA ILE A 52 2.12 1.64 2.89
C ILE A 52 1.68 2.93 3.59
N ASN A 53 0.81 3.73 2.94
CA ASN A 53 0.30 4.97 3.53
C ASN A 53 -0.56 4.77 4.78
N LEU A 54 -1.16 3.58 4.93
CA LEU A 54 -1.96 3.20 6.10
C LEU A 54 -1.12 2.54 7.21
N GLN A 55 0.16 2.25 6.98
CA GLN A 55 1.02 1.70 8.02
C GLN A 55 1.28 2.74 9.11
N LEU A 56 1.42 2.24 10.33
CA LEU A 56 1.71 3.07 11.49
C LEU A 56 3.12 3.68 11.40
N LEU A 57 4.09 2.86 10.99
CA LEU A 57 5.47 3.27 10.70
C LEU A 57 5.61 3.42 9.20
N SER A 58 6.41 4.40 8.76
CA SER A 58 6.84 4.42 7.36
C SER A 58 7.74 3.22 7.08
N PRO A 59 7.88 2.76 5.81
CA PRO A 59 8.76 1.64 5.48
C PRO A 59 10.19 1.83 5.98
N HIS A 60 10.71 3.06 5.90
CA HIS A 60 12.03 3.41 6.41
C HIS A 60 12.11 3.31 7.94
N GLN A 61 11.08 3.77 8.67
CA GLN A 61 11.02 3.62 10.12
C GLN A 61 10.90 2.15 10.54
N GLU A 62 10.12 1.35 9.80
CA GLU A 62 9.98 -0.08 10.08
C GLU A 62 11.32 -0.81 9.87
N GLU A 63 12.06 -0.49 8.81
CA GLU A 63 13.38 -1.05 8.54
C GLU A 63 14.41 -0.73 9.64
N GLU A 64 14.53 0.55 10.01
CA GLU A 64 15.42 0.96 11.11
C GLU A 64 15.02 0.34 12.44
N PHE A 65 13.72 0.18 12.68
CA PHE A 65 13.22 -0.44 13.89
C PHE A 65 13.55 -1.94 13.94
N VAL A 66 13.47 -2.65 12.81
CA VAL A 66 13.90 -4.05 12.71
C VAL A 66 15.40 -4.18 12.97
N LYS A 67 16.24 -3.32 12.38
CA LYS A 67 17.70 -3.31 12.64
C LYS A 67 17.98 -3.15 14.14
N TYR A 68 17.31 -2.21 14.79
CA TYR A 68 17.44 -2.00 16.24
C TYR A 68 17.05 -3.24 17.06
N ILE A 69 15.95 -3.92 16.69
CA ILE A 69 15.52 -5.16 17.34
C ILE A 69 16.55 -6.29 17.18
N ILE A 70 17.15 -6.41 16.00
CA ILE A 70 18.21 -7.39 15.72
C ILE A 70 19.43 -7.10 16.60
N GLU A 71 19.91 -5.86 16.63
CA GLU A 71 21.05 -5.46 17.48
C GLU A 71 20.80 -5.72 18.97
N LEU A 72 19.59 -5.46 19.47
CA LEU A 72 19.20 -5.78 20.84
C LEU A 72 19.26 -7.28 21.10
N THR A 73 18.78 -8.09 20.16
CA THR A 73 18.78 -9.55 20.25
C THR A 73 20.20 -10.10 20.26
N GLU A 74 21.09 -9.58 19.40
CA GLU A 74 22.51 -9.94 19.37
C GLU A 74 23.24 -9.61 20.69
N ARG A 75 22.81 -8.54 21.37
CA ARG A 75 23.31 -8.16 22.70
C ARG A 75 22.72 -8.99 23.85
N GLY A 76 21.91 -10.01 23.54
CA GLY A 76 21.27 -10.87 24.54
C GLY A 76 20.04 -10.24 25.21
N LEU A 77 19.45 -9.21 24.60
CA LEU A 77 18.24 -8.54 25.08
C LEU A 77 17.12 -8.65 24.03
N PRO A 78 16.62 -9.87 23.75
CA PRO A 78 15.52 -10.05 22.80
C PRO A 78 14.29 -9.25 23.28
N PRO A 79 13.75 -8.33 22.46
CA PRO A 79 12.67 -7.47 22.90
C PRO A 79 11.37 -8.24 23.04
N THR A 80 10.62 -7.95 24.11
CA THR A 80 9.28 -8.51 24.30
C THR A 80 8.27 -7.78 23.42
N ARG A 81 7.10 -8.39 23.24
CA ARG A 81 5.98 -7.77 22.51
C ARG A 81 5.59 -6.39 23.08
N GLU A 82 5.67 -6.24 24.40
CA GLU A 82 5.40 -4.98 25.09
C GLU A 82 6.48 -3.93 24.82
N MET A 83 7.76 -4.33 24.80
CA MET A 83 8.86 -3.42 24.40
C MET A 83 8.68 -2.93 22.97
N ILE A 84 8.37 -3.83 22.03
CA ILE A 84 8.12 -3.47 20.62
C ILE A 84 6.97 -2.45 20.50
N GLN A 85 5.89 -2.67 21.26
CA GLN A 85 4.75 -1.74 21.31
C GLN A 85 5.14 -0.36 21.87
N ASN A 86 5.93 -0.34 22.93
CA ASN A 86 6.37 0.89 23.60
C ASN A 86 7.31 1.71 22.70
N PHE A 87 8.26 1.06 22.02
CA PHE A 87 9.12 1.72 21.06
C PHE A 87 8.32 2.30 19.89
N ALA A 88 7.40 1.53 19.32
CA ALA A 88 6.53 2.04 18.26
C ALA A 88 5.70 3.24 18.73
N ARG A 89 5.11 3.17 19.93
CA ARG A 89 4.39 4.28 20.56
C ARG A 89 5.26 5.52 20.71
N GLU A 90 6.53 5.34 21.07
CA GLU A 90 7.48 6.44 21.23
C GLU A 90 7.83 7.10 19.89
N VAL A 91 7.94 6.33 18.81
CA VAL A 91 8.22 6.84 17.46
C VAL A 91 7.03 7.63 16.90
N VAL A 92 5.81 7.07 16.97
CA VAL A 92 4.62 7.70 16.37
C VAL A 92 3.87 8.66 17.28
N LYS A 93 4.23 8.73 18.57
CA LYS A 93 3.57 9.57 19.59
C LYS A 93 2.05 9.34 19.66
N LYS A 94 1.61 8.11 19.40
CA LYS A 94 0.20 7.69 19.37
C LYS A 94 0.04 6.34 20.07
N GLU A 95 -1.17 6.04 20.52
CA GLU A 95 -1.46 4.72 21.05
C GLU A 95 -1.30 3.64 19.97
N VAL A 96 -0.62 2.56 20.36
CA VAL A 96 -0.36 1.40 19.52
C VAL A 96 -1.06 0.22 20.18
N GLY A 97 -1.93 -0.47 19.46
CA GLY A 97 -2.64 -1.64 19.98
C GLY A 97 -1.84 -2.95 19.81
N ASN A 98 -2.17 -3.96 20.61
CA ASN A 98 -1.54 -5.29 20.54
C ASN A 98 -1.64 -5.95 19.16
N GLY A 99 -2.72 -5.67 18.42
CA GLY A 99 -2.91 -6.19 17.06
C GLY A 99 -1.91 -5.63 16.04
N TRP A 100 -1.34 -4.45 16.28
CA TRP A 100 -0.27 -3.92 15.45
C TRP A 100 1.01 -4.73 15.64
N VAL A 101 1.38 -5.07 16.88
CA VAL A 101 2.57 -5.87 17.20
C VAL A 101 2.49 -7.25 16.54
N THR A 102 1.32 -7.91 16.58
CA THR A 102 1.13 -9.19 15.87
C THR A 102 1.46 -9.05 14.38
N ARG A 103 0.89 -8.05 13.71
CA ARG A 103 1.11 -7.83 12.27
C ARG A 103 2.55 -7.44 11.96
N PHE A 104 3.18 -6.63 12.80
CA PHE A 104 4.59 -6.27 12.66
C PHE A 104 5.48 -7.51 12.71
N VAL A 105 5.29 -8.38 13.71
CA VAL A 105 6.05 -9.63 13.81
C VAL A 105 5.77 -10.53 12.60
N GLU A 106 4.52 -10.66 12.16
CA GLU A 106 4.17 -11.46 10.98
C GLU A 106 4.80 -10.97 9.68
N ARG A 107 4.94 -9.66 9.50
CA ARG A 107 5.59 -9.06 8.31
C ARG A 107 7.10 -9.25 8.29
N ASN A 108 7.74 -9.38 9.46
CA ASN A 108 9.19 -9.42 9.63
C ASN A 108 9.66 -10.80 10.13
N LYS A 109 9.01 -11.87 9.65
CA LYS A 109 9.25 -13.26 10.07
C LYS A 109 10.32 -14.00 9.24
N ASP A 110 10.98 -13.29 8.32
CA ASP A 110 11.99 -13.85 7.41
C ASP A 110 13.39 -13.97 8.05
#